data_AF-A0AB73G9D9-F1
#
_entry.id   AF-A0AB73G9D9-F1
#
_cell.length_a   1.000
_cell.length_b   1.000
_cell.length_c   1.000
_cell.angle_alpha   90.00
_cell.angle_beta   90.00
_cell.angle_gamma   90.00
#
_symmetry.space_group_name_H-M   'P 1'
#
loop_
_entity.id
_entity.type
_entity.pdbx_description
1 polymer ?
#
loop_
_entity_poly.entity_id
_entity_poly.type
_entity_poly.pdbx_seq_one_letter_code
_entity_poly.pdbx_strand_id
1 'polypeptide(L)'
;MTLPHSCLAAARWPLRRARALATIVVLAAALPAAHAAAPDARIACKPAGAASTYDCAIDLADPRTRAPVDGARFTVTADMPSMPMAHNITPVDAMPDGQPGRYRARLALEMDGVWLVKLTFSAPVRDRVVRKLRFDGGSGGSAG
;
A
#
# COMPACT_ATOMS: atom_id res chain seq x y z
N MET A 1 43.34 67.51 -61.52
CA MET A 1 42.76 66.69 -62.60
C MET A 1 43.25 65.26 -62.43
N THR A 2 42.31 64.31 -62.50
CA THR A 2 42.47 62.85 -62.75
C THR A 2 43.28 61.98 -61.79
N LEU A 3 42.53 61.21 -60.98
CA LEU A 3 42.88 59.85 -60.54
C LEU A 3 43.14 58.94 -61.76
N PRO A 4 43.91 57.84 -61.59
CA PRO A 4 43.28 56.52 -61.72
C PRO A 4 43.83 55.45 -60.75
N HIS A 5 42.95 54.73 -60.03
CA HIS A 5 42.46 53.35 -60.28
C HIS A 5 43.25 52.22 -59.58
N SER A 6 42.68 51.80 -58.44
CA SER A 6 42.38 50.42 -58.01
C SER A 6 43.39 49.29 -58.18
N CYS A 7 43.72 48.62 -57.06
CA CYS A 7 43.87 47.17 -57.04
C CYS A 7 43.43 46.59 -55.69
N LEU A 8 42.49 45.64 -55.74
CA LEU A 8 41.96 44.87 -54.62
C LEU A 8 42.97 43.80 -54.17
N ALA A 9 43.14 43.60 -52.86
CA ALA A 9 43.72 42.36 -52.35
C ALA A 9 43.15 41.98 -50.97
N ALA A 10 42.26 41.00 -51.02
CA ALA A 10 42.05 39.89 -50.10
C ALA A 10 42.10 40.13 -48.57
N ALA A 11 40.90 40.03 -48.00
CA ALA A 11 40.62 39.76 -46.61
C ALA A 11 41.39 38.54 -46.06
N ARG A 12 41.94 38.69 -44.86
CA ARG A 12 42.35 37.58 -43.99
C ARG A 12 41.96 37.91 -42.56
N TRP A 13 40.67 37.72 -42.23
CA TRP A 13 40.21 37.76 -40.85
C TRP A 13 40.34 36.36 -40.26
N PRO A 14 41.24 36.10 -39.29
CA PRO A 14 41.24 34.82 -38.62
C PRO A 14 40.01 34.75 -37.71
N LEU A 15 39.01 34.00 -38.16
CA LEU A 15 37.89 33.55 -37.36
C LEU A 15 38.43 32.74 -36.18
N ARG A 16 38.64 33.39 -35.04
CA ARG A 16 38.90 32.70 -33.77
C ARG A 16 37.61 32.01 -33.35
N ARG A 17 37.61 30.70 -33.59
CA ARG A 17 36.60 29.74 -33.14
C ARG A 17 36.49 29.82 -31.61
N ALA A 18 35.34 30.19 -31.10
CA ALA A 18 34.94 29.89 -29.74
C ALA A 18 33.44 29.61 -29.73
N ARG A 19 33.05 28.47 -30.29
CA ARG A 19 31.73 27.89 -30.00
C ARG A 19 31.83 27.27 -28.61
N ALA A 20 31.53 28.06 -27.57
CA ALA A 20 31.26 27.52 -26.25
C ALA A 20 29.92 26.78 -26.32
N LEU A 21 29.97 25.45 -26.49
CA LEU A 21 28.81 24.58 -26.38
C LEU A 21 28.49 24.41 -24.90
N ALA A 22 27.53 25.18 -24.39
CA ALA A 22 26.97 24.98 -23.06
C ALA A 22 25.95 23.83 -23.11
N THR A 23 26.40 22.60 -22.84
CA THR A 23 25.51 21.44 -22.67
C THR A 23 24.94 21.44 -21.25
N ILE A 24 23.69 21.88 -21.10
CA ILE A 24 22.91 21.69 -19.88
C ILE A 24 22.38 20.25 -19.88
N VAL A 25 22.99 19.39 -19.06
CA VAL A 25 22.47 18.03 -18.78
C VAL A 25 21.41 18.17 -17.69
N VAL A 26 20.12 18.14 -18.07
CA VAL A 26 19.01 18.03 -17.11
C VAL A 26 18.91 16.56 -16.70
N LEU A 27 19.51 16.22 -15.57
CA LEU A 27 19.38 14.90 -14.95
C LEU A 27 18.01 14.82 -14.26
N ALA A 28 16.97 14.43 -14.99
CA ALA A 28 15.67 14.14 -14.40
C ALA A 28 15.80 12.87 -13.54
N ALA A 29 15.97 13.05 -12.22
CA ALA A 29 15.95 11.94 -11.27
C ALA A 29 14.56 11.29 -11.31
N ALA A 30 14.47 10.10 -11.90
CA ALA A 30 13.32 9.23 -11.77
C ALA A 30 13.23 8.75 -10.32
N LEU A 31 12.56 9.53 -9.47
CA LEU A 31 12.20 9.08 -8.12
C LEU A 31 11.22 7.91 -8.31
N PRO A 32 11.50 6.71 -7.76
CA PRO A 32 10.54 5.63 -7.80
C PRO A 32 9.29 6.08 -7.06
N ALA A 33 8.14 6.07 -7.73
CA ALA A 33 6.86 6.23 -7.07
C ALA A 33 6.74 5.10 -6.04
N ALA A 34 6.77 5.46 -4.76
CA ALA A 34 6.48 4.52 -3.68
C ALA A 34 5.03 4.10 -3.83
N HIS A 35 4.80 2.95 -4.48
CA HIS A 35 3.50 2.32 -4.51
C HIS A 35 3.23 1.85 -3.09
N ALA A 36 2.25 2.46 -2.42
CA ALA A 36 1.80 1.95 -1.14
C ALA A 36 1.28 0.52 -1.37
N ALA A 37 1.78 -0.42 -0.57
CA ALA A 37 1.34 -1.82 -0.59
C ALA A 37 0.22 -2.01 0.44
N ALA A 38 -0.51 -3.13 0.38
CA ALA A 38 -1.30 -3.55 1.54
C ALA A 38 -0.44 -3.54 2.82
N PRO A 39 -1.01 -3.09 3.95
CA PRO A 39 -0.39 -3.28 5.24
C PRO A 39 -0.16 -4.77 5.53
N ASP A 40 0.91 -5.07 6.24
CA ASP A 40 0.97 -6.34 6.97
C ASP A 40 -0.09 -6.31 8.08
N ALA A 41 -0.92 -7.35 8.14
CA ALA A 41 -2.01 -7.44 9.10
C ALA A 41 -1.86 -8.69 9.97
N ARG A 42 -1.85 -8.49 11.29
CA ARG A 42 -1.98 -9.55 12.30
C ARG A 42 -3.36 -9.49 12.92
N ILE A 43 -3.96 -10.66 13.14
CA ILE A 43 -5.32 -10.79 13.66
C ILE A 43 -5.29 -11.69 14.88
N ALA A 44 -5.85 -11.20 15.98
CA ALA A 44 -6.09 -11.97 17.20
C ALA A 44 -7.53 -11.78 17.64
N CYS A 45 -8.28 -12.86 17.74
CA CYS A 45 -9.69 -12.87 18.10
C CYS A 45 -9.89 -13.58 19.43
N LYS A 46 -10.85 -13.11 20.23
CA LYS A 46 -11.24 -13.72 21.51
C LYS A 46 -12.76 -13.90 21.57
N PRO A 47 -13.28 -14.93 22.25
CA PRO A 47 -14.72 -15.09 22.42
C PRO A 47 -15.35 -13.86 23.09
N ALA A 48 -16.50 -13.42 22.58
CA ALA A 48 -17.22 -12.22 23.03
C ALA A 48 -18.46 -12.55 23.89
N GLY A 49 -18.48 -13.73 24.52
CA GLY A 49 -19.53 -14.18 25.44
C GLY A 49 -20.79 -14.76 24.78
N ALA A 50 -21.16 -14.31 23.57
CA ALA A 50 -22.18 -14.97 22.75
C ALA A 50 -21.57 -16.12 21.93
N ALA A 51 -22.35 -17.18 21.72
CA ALA A 51 -21.93 -18.34 20.94
C ALA A 51 -21.42 -17.91 19.55
N SER A 52 -20.26 -18.43 19.17
CA SER A 52 -19.59 -18.16 17.89
C SER A 52 -19.35 -16.67 17.57
N THR A 53 -19.37 -15.80 18.58
CA THR A 53 -19.07 -14.37 18.42
C THR A 53 -17.69 -14.06 18.98
N TYR A 54 -16.89 -13.32 18.22
CA TYR A 54 -15.50 -13.04 18.53
C TYR A 54 -15.16 -11.56 18.37
N ASP A 55 -14.47 -11.00 19.37
CA ASP A 55 -13.86 -9.69 19.31
C ASP A 55 -12.43 -9.83 18.76
N CYS A 56 -12.20 -9.30 17.57
CA CYS A 56 -10.92 -9.36 16.87
C CYS A 56 -10.18 -8.03 16.97
N ALA A 57 -8.95 -8.09 17.45
CA ALA A 57 -7.95 -7.03 17.32
C ALA A 57 -7.11 -7.26 16.07
N ILE A 58 -6.91 -6.20 15.30
CA ILE A 58 -6.20 -6.22 14.02
C ILE A 58 -5.10 -5.16 14.09
N ASP A 59 -3.85 -5.62 14.07
CA ASP A 59 -2.67 -4.75 14.05
C ASP A 59 -2.17 -4.60 12.62
N LEU A 60 -2.12 -3.35 12.13
CA LEU A 60 -1.62 -3.00 10.81
C LEU A 60 -0.26 -2.34 10.90
N ALA A 61 0.68 -2.81 10.07
CA ALA A 61 2.00 -2.22 9.96
C ALA A 61 2.41 -2.06 8.49
N ASP A 62 3.10 -0.97 8.19
CA ASP A 62 3.73 -0.80 6.88
C ASP A 62 4.76 -1.93 6.69
N PRO A 63 4.69 -2.69 5.59
CA PRO A 63 5.49 -3.89 5.43
C PRO A 63 6.99 -3.61 5.31
N ARG A 64 7.39 -2.37 4.98
CA ARG A 64 8.79 -1.98 4.79
C ARG A 64 9.39 -1.36 6.05
N THR A 65 8.67 -0.44 6.67
CA THR A 65 9.14 0.38 7.79
C THR A 65 8.71 -0.16 9.15
N ARG A 66 7.74 -1.09 9.17
CA ARG A 66 7.10 -1.62 10.38
C ARG A 66 6.34 -0.59 11.21
N ALA A 67 6.20 0.65 10.71
CA ALA A 67 5.42 1.69 11.35
C ALA A 67 3.93 1.32 11.38
N PRO A 68 3.17 1.72 12.42
CA PRO A 68 1.72 1.52 12.46
C PRO A 68 1.03 2.23 11.30
N VAL A 69 -0.02 1.62 10.74
CA VAL A 69 -0.82 2.22 9.66
C VAL A 69 -2.13 2.76 10.21
N ASP A 70 -2.17 4.07 10.44
CA ASP A 70 -3.38 4.79 10.87
C ASP A 70 -4.26 5.19 9.68
N GLY A 71 -5.54 5.48 9.96
CA GLY A 71 -6.48 5.99 8.96
C GLY A 71 -6.88 4.99 7.87
N ALA A 72 -6.43 3.73 7.95
CA ALA A 72 -6.87 2.65 7.07
C ALA A 72 -8.40 2.45 7.18
N ARG A 73 -9.02 2.15 6.04
CA ARG A 73 -10.45 1.85 5.95
C ARG A 73 -10.63 0.52 5.22
N PHE A 74 -11.21 -0.44 5.91
CA PHE A 74 -11.36 -1.80 5.40
C PHE A 74 -12.51 -2.53 6.07
N THR A 75 -13.03 -3.53 5.35
CA THR A 75 -14.01 -4.48 5.88
C THR A 75 -13.35 -5.81 6.19
N VAL A 76 -13.94 -6.56 7.11
CA VAL A 76 -13.57 -7.92 7.47
C VAL A 76 -14.69 -8.86 7.05
N THR A 77 -14.36 -9.86 6.24
CA THR A 77 -15.22 -11.02 5.97
C THR A 77 -14.49 -12.29 6.37
N ALA A 78 -15.21 -13.41 6.41
CA ALA A 78 -14.64 -14.72 6.66
C ALA A 78 -15.39 -15.77 5.84
N ASP A 79 -14.67 -16.77 5.34
CA ASP A 79 -15.23 -17.91 4.62
C ASP A 79 -14.66 -19.21 5.17
N MET A 80 -15.50 -20.23 5.33
CA MET A 80 -15.04 -21.57 5.73
C MET A 80 -14.57 -22.34 4.48
N PRO A 81 -13.27 -22.68 4.34
CA PRO A 81 -12.77 -23.30 3.11
C PRO A 81 -13.21 -24.75 2.90
N SER A 82 -13.68 -25.45 3.92
CA SER A 82 -14.24 -26.81 3.78
C SER A 82 -15.57 -26.84 3.04
N MET A 83 -16.34 -25.76 3.10
CA MET A 83 -17.64 -25.60 2.46
C MET A 83 -17.73 -24.18 1.85
N PRO A 84 -16.99 -23.92 0.75
CA PRO A 84 -16.88 -22.59 0.18
C PRO A 84 -18.24 -22.00 -0.21
N MET A 85 -18.42 -20.70 0.04
CA MET A 85 -19.65 -19.92 -0.22
C MET A 85 -20.91 -20.29 0.57
N ALA A 86 -20.98 -21.49 1.17
CA ALA A 86 -22.09 -21.88 2.03
C ALA A 86 -22.01 -21.21 3.42
N HIS A 87 -20.78 -21.04 3.93
CA HIS A 87 -20.53 -20.40 5.23
C HIS A 87 -19.61 -19.20 5.02
N ASN A 88 -20.24 -18.03 4.96
CA ASN A 88 -19.57 -16.73 4.91
C ASN A 88 -20.31 -15.74 5.80
N ILE A 89 -19.60 -14.73 6.29
CA ILE A 89 -20.23 -13.65 7.07
C ILE A 89 -20.42 -12.39 6.23
N THR A 90 -21.46 -11.63 6.57
CA THR A 90 -21.63 -10.26 6.08
C THR A 90 -20.38 -9.44 6.40
N PRO A 91 -19.86 -8.62 5.46
CA PRO A 91 -18.73 -7.74 5.74
C PRO A 91 -19.00 -6.84 6.95
N VAL A 92 -18.02 -6.78 7.85
CA VAL A 92 -18.04 -5.91 9.03
C VAL A 92 -16.99 -4.82 8.86
N ASP A 93 -17.36 -3.56 9.09
CA ASP A 93 -16.38 -2.45 9.09
C ASP A 93 -15.41 -2.60 10.28
N ALA A 94 -14.10 -2.49 10.01
CA ALA A 94 -13.10 -2.40 11.06
C ALA A 94 -13.02 -0.98 11.61
N MET A 95 -13.07 -0.84 12.93
CA MET A 95 -13.05 0.47 13.61
C MET A 95 -11.71 0.68 14.33
N PRO A 96 -11.11 1.89 14.31
CA PRO A 96 -9.93 2.19 15.12
C PRO A 96 -10.20 1.94 16.61
N ASP A 97 -9.25 1.32 17.32
CA ASP A 97 -9.41 0.99 18.74
C ASP A 97 -8.77 1.97 19.73
N GLY A 98 -8.16 3.03 19.19
CA GLY A 98 -7.50 4.09 19.95
C GLY A 98 -5.98 3.89 20.09
N GLN A 99 -5.44 2.72 19.74
CA GLN A 99 -4.01 2.50 19.62
C GLN A 99 -3.54 2.71 18.17
N PRO A 100 -2.33 3.26 17.94
CA PRO A 100 -1.79 3.46 16.59
C PRO A 100 -1.73 2.15 15.80
N GLY A 101 -2.26 2.19 14.57
CA GLY A 101 -2.30 1.06 13.65
C GLY A 101 -3.24 -0.07 14.06
N ARG A 102 -4.06 0.12 15.10
CA ARG A 102 -4.88 -0.95 15.67
C ARG A 102 -6.37 -0.71 15.49
N TYR A 103 -7.03 -1.79 15.11
CA TYR A 103 -8.43 -1.81 14.74
C TYR A 103 -9.13 -2.96 15.46
N ARG A 104 -10.45 -2.82 15.61
CA ARG A 104 -11.33 -3.85 16.13
C ARG A 104 -12.43 -4.19 15.13
N ALA A 105 -12.81 -5.46 15.10
CA ALA A 105 -14.01 -5.94 14.42
C ALA A 105 -14.65 -7.04 15.26
N ARG A 106 -15.98 -7.08 15.29
CA ARG A 106 -16.73 -8.17 15.92
C ARG A 106 -17.26 -9.10 14.84
N LEU A 107 -16.87 -10.36 14.89
CA LEU A 107 -17.27 -11.38 13.92
C LEU A 107 -18.26 -12.33 14.58
N ALA A 108 -19.39 -12.58 13.93
CA ALA A 108 -20.34 -13.63 14.29
C ALA A 108 -20.21 -14.76 13.27
N LEU A 109 -19.57 -15.85 13.67
CA LEU A 109 -19.39 -17.05 12.85
C LEU A 109 -20.57 -18.00 13.05
N GLU A 110 -20.83 -18.85 12.07
CA GLU A 110 -21.92 -19.83 12.18
C GLU A 110 -21.49 -21.09 12.93
N MET A 111 -20.19 -21.36 12.97
CA MET A 111 -19.62 -22.57 13.56
C MET A 111 -18.13 -22.42 13.85
N ASP A 112 -17.66 -23.26 14.76
CA ASP A 112 -16.24 -23.43 15.05
C ASP A 112 -15.52 -24.09 13.87
N GLY A 113 -14.22 -23.83 13.77
CA GLY A 113 -13.35 -24.45 12.79
C GLY A 113 -12.35 -23.50 12.17
N VAL A 114 -11.83 -23.89 11.02
CA VAL A 114 -10.85 -23.09 10.28
C VAL A 114 -11.59 -22.17 9.32
N TRP A 115 -11.23 -20.89 9.34
CA TRP A 115 -11.81 -19.85 8.51
C TRP A 115 -10.72 -19.05 7.80
N LEU A 116 -11.01 -18.60 6.58
CA LEU A 116 -10.21 -17.62 5.86
C LEU A 116 -10.77 -16.23 6.14
N VAL A 117 -10.15 -15.50 7.07
CA VAL A 117 -10.49 -14.11 7.37
C VAL A 117 -9.85 -13.20 6.31
N LYS A 118 -10.67 -12.37 5.68
CA LYS A 118 -10.29 -11.49 4.56
C LYS A 118 -10.49 -10.04 4.98
N LEU A 119 -9.44 -9.23 4.85
CA LEU A 119 -9.44 -7.80 5.06
C LEU A 119 -9.44 -7.15 3.69
N THR A 120 -10.48 -6.40 3.35
CA THR A 120 -10.57 -5.71 2.05
C THR A 120 -10.40 -4.22 2.26
N PHE A 121 -9.23 -3.70 1.88
CA PHE A 121 -8.85 -2.30 2.06
C PHE A 121 -9.40 -1.42 0.95
N SER A 122 -9.87 -0.24 1.35
CA SER A 122 -10.25 0.86 0.47
C SER A 122 -9.30 2.05 0.58
N ALA A 123 -8.60 2.17 1.72
CA ALA A 123 -7.54 3.12 1.99
C ALA A 123 -6.52 2.48 2.97
N PRO A 124 -5.22 2.86 2.92
CA PRO A 124 -4.62 3.83 2.01
C PRO A 124 -4.50 3.35 0.56
N VAL A 125 -4.58 2.04 0.34
CA VAL A 125 -4.56 1.41 -0.99
C VAL A 125 -5.66 0.38 -1.09
N ARG A 126 -6.25 0.25 -2.28
CA ARG A 126 -7.20 -0.82 -2.56
C ARG A 126 -6.46 -2.14 -2.70
N ASP A 127 -6.65 -3.02 -1.74
CA ASP A 127 -5.99 -4.33 -1.71
C ASP A 127 -6.76 -5.29 -0.81
N ARG A 128 -6.36 -6.57 -0.78
CA ARG A 128 -6.96 -7.60 0.07
C ARG A 128 -5.90 -8.46 0.75
N VAL A 129 -6.00 -8.58 2.06
CA VAL A 129 -5.19 -9.49 2.88
C VAL A 129 -6.04 -10.65 3.34
N VAL A 130 -5.52 -11.89 3.25
CA VAL A 130 -6.21 -13.09 3.73
C VAL A 130 -5.35 -13.77 4.79
N ARG A 131 -6.00 -14.22 5.88
CA ARG A 131 -5.38 -14.97 6.98
C ARG A 131 -6.23 -16.19 7.31
N LYS A 132 -5.58 -17.34 7.51
CA LYS A 132 -6.25 -18.55 8.00
C LYS A 132 -6.23 -18.52 9.53
N LEU A 133 -7.41 -18.54 10.15
CA LEU A 133 -7.57 -18.59 11.61
C LEU A 133 -8.36 -19.85 11.98
N ARG A 134 -8.08 -20.41 13.16
CA ARG A 134 -8.94 -21.42 13.79
C ARG A 134 -9.74 -20.74 14.90
N PHE A 135 -11.02 -21.04 14.99
CA PHE A 135 -11.94 -20.58 16.02
C PHE A 135 -12.50 -21.83 16.72
N ASP A 136 -12.19 -22.01 17.99
CA ASP A 136 -12.71 -23.12 18.79
C ASP A 136 -13.57 -22.47 19.89
N GLY A 137 -14.81 -22.93 20.10
CA GLY A 137 -15.90 -22.23 20.83
C GLY A 137 -15.65 -21.83 22.30
N GLY A 138 -14.42 -21.92 22.79
CA GLY A 138 -13.94 -21.35 24.05
C GLY A 138 -12.49 -20.81 24.02
N SER A 139 -11.72 -20.99 22.93
CA SER A 139 -10.36 -20.47 22.78
C SER A 139 -10.26 -19.56 21.55
N GLY A 140 -9.77 -18.34 21.79
CA GLY A 140 -9.65 -17.30 20.77
C GLY A 140 -8.86 -17.74 19.53
N GLY A 141 -9.20 -17.17 18.37
CA GLY A 141 -8.54 -17.46 17.11
C GLY A 141 -7.31 -16.60 16.86
N SER A 142 -6.24 -17.20 16.35
CA SER A 142 -5.02 -16.50 15.96
C SER A 142 -4.46 -17.08 14.67
N ALA A 143 -3.81 -16.24 13.87
CA ALA A 143 -2.96 -16.67 12.76
C ALA A 143 -1.51 -16.69 13.25
N GLY A 144 -0.88 -17.88 13.20
CA GLY A 144 0.56 -18.04 13.36
C GLY A 144 1.32 -17.61 12.12
#